data_AF-A0AAU0U3W2-F1
#
_entry.id   AF-A0AAU0U3W2-F1
#
_cell.length_a   1.000
_cell.length_b   1.000
_cell.length_c   1.000
_cell.angle_alpha   90.00
_cell.angle_beta   90.00
_cell.angle_gamma   90.00
#
_symmetry.space_group_name_H-M   'P 1'
#
loop_
_entity.id
_entity.type
_entity.pdbx_description
1 polymer ?
#
loop_
_entity_poly.entity_id
_entity_poly.type
_entity_poly.pdbx_seq_one_letter_code
_entity_poly.pdbx_strand_id
1 'polypeptide(L)'
;MGNLPATGFRFAYASPQQRVYLAQTVVGFRCQNGQLLRYTYNQLLSTLPAAPPPGSNPEPLAMNVDCGQTRFTYQAGSTARAGLLSLMLHTTLDGESFQLLQQVHIDNAP
;
A
#
# COMPACT_ATOMS: atom_id res chain seq x y z
N MET A 1 16.52 -22.12 21.33
CA MET A 1 15.08 -22.05 21.01
C MET A 1 14.30 -21.70 22.28
N GLY A 2 14.43 -20.47 22.78
CA GLY A 2 13.82 -20.10 24.07
C GLY A 2 13.81 -18.60 24.23
N ASN A 3 12.63 -18.01 24.01
CA ASN A 3 12.14 -16.71 24.50
C ASN A 3 11.03 -16.18 23.57
N LEU A 4 9.91 -16.89 23.50
CA LEU A 4 8.64 -16.29 23.07
C LEU A 4 7.72 -16.26 24.31
N PRO A 5 7.16 -15.10 24.69
CA PRO A 5 6.31 -14.98 25.87
C PRO A 5 5.06 -15.87 25.76
N ALA A 6 4.66 -16.47 26.89
CA ALA A 6 3.64 -17.52 26.99
C ALA A 6 2.20 -17.10 26.61
N THR A 7 1.96 -15.83 26.30
CA THR A 7 0.74 -15.38 25.62
C THR A 7 1.02 -15.29 24.12
N GLY A 8 1.09 -16.46 23.47
CA GLY A 8 1.48 -16.58 22.07
C GLY A 8 0.50 -15.88 21.13
N PHE A 9 1.05 -15.17 20.14
CA PHE A 9 0.30 -14.66 18.99
C PHE A 9 -0.50 -15.79 18.34
N ARG A 10 -1.79 -15.57 18.11
CA ARG A 10 -2.67 -16.49 17.39
C ARG A 10 -3.15 -15.82 16.11
N PHE A 11 -2.89 -16.45 14.97
CA PHE A 11 -3.47 -16.02 13.71
C PHE A 11 -5.01 -16.09 13.81
N ALA A 12 -5.68 -15.04 13.34
CA ALA A 12 -7.15 -14.99 13.33
C ALA A 12 -7.76 -15.97 12.31
N TYR A 13 -6.97 -16.43 11.34
CA TYR A 13 -7.40 -17.29 10.24
C TYR A 13 -6.39 -18.42 10.02
N ALA A 14 -6.88 -19.57 9.56
CA ALA A 14 -6.03 -20.65 9.08
C ALA A 14 -5.31 -20.20 7.78
N SER A 15 -4.08 -20.68 7.56
CA SER A 15 -3.42 -20.61 6.25
C SER A 15 -3.62 -21.94 5.53
N PRO A 16 -4.59 -22.05 4.60
CA PRO A 16 -4.73 -23.21 3.72
C PRO A 16 -3.43 -23.66 3.05
N GLN A 17 -2.51 -22.76 2.70
CA GLN A 17 -1.19 -23.16 2.18
C GLN A 17 -0.12 -23.45 3.26
N GLN A 18 -0.46 -23.34 4.54
CA GLN A 18 0.47 -23.49 5.68
C GLN A 18 1.75 -22.63 5.56
N ARG A 19 1.63 -21.43 4.97
CA ARG A 19 2.76 -20.50 4.77
C ARG A 19 2.66 -19.33 5.74
N VAL A 20 3.82 -18.89 6.22
CA VAL A 20 3.96 -17.66 7.00
C VAL A 20 4.87 -16.70 6.23
N TYR A 21 4.42 -15.46 6.05
CA TYR A 21 5.18 -14.40 5.42
C TYR A 21 5.62 -13.39 6.48
N LEU A 22 6.90 -13.02 6.48
CA LEU A 22 7.43 -11.93 7.30
C LEU A 22 7.67 -10.72 6.42
N ALA A 23 6.94 -9.63 6.69
CA ALA A 23 7.19 -8.36 6.02
C ALA A 23 8.33 -7.61 6.73
N GLN A 24 9.34 -7.20 5.96
CA GLN A 24 10.50 -6.47 6.49
C GLN A 24 10.59 -5.05 5.94
N THR A 25 10.00 -4.82 4.77
CA THR A 25 10.09 -3.55 4.06
C THR A 25 8.70 -3.14 3.61
N VAL A 26 8.36 -1.89 3.86
CA VAL A 26 7.13 -1.26 3.41
C VAL A 26 7.46 -0.35 2.23
N VAL A 27 6.76 -0.55 1.12
CA VAL A 27 6.73 0.39 0.00
C VAL A 27 5.46 1.21 0.12
N GLY A 28 5.60 2.52 0.29
CA GLY A 28 4.49 3.44 0.42
C GLY A 28 4.30 4.31 -0.81
N PHE A 29 3.05 4.64 -1.11
CA PHE A 29 2.67 5.63 -2.11
C PHE A 29 1.84 6.71 -1.43
N ARG A 30 2.03 7.97 -1.78
CA ARG A 30 1.25 9.08 -1.22
C ARG A 30 1.17 10.22 -2.21
N CYS A 31 -0.03 10.76 -2.41
CA CYS A 31 -0.18 12.05 -3.06
C CYS A 31 0.09 13.16 -2.05
N GLN A 32 1.02 14.06 -2.35
CA GLN A 32 1.34 15.21 -1.52
C GLN A 32 1.91 16.33 -2.39
N ASN A 33 1.50 17.58 -2.13
CA ASN A 33 2.04 18.78 -2.80
C ASN A 33 2.03 18.70 -4.34
N GLY A 34 0.98 18.16 -4.93
CA GLY A 34 0.87 18.03 -6.39
C GLY A 34 1.72 16.90 -6.99
N GLN A 35 2.22 15.97 -6.18
CA GLN A 35 3.05 14.86 -6.63
C GLN A 35 2.55 13.54 -6.08
N LEU A 36 2.71 12.47 -6.87
CA LEU A 36 2.63 11.10 -6.37
C LEU A 36 4.03 10.68 -5.95
N LEU A 37 4.25 10.51 -4.65
CA LEU A 37 5.51 10.08 -4.09
C LEU A 37 5.51 8.56 -3.85
N ARG A 38 6.65 7.92 -4.10
CA ARG A 38 6.97 6.57 -3.64
C ARG A 38 8.08 6.64 -2.61
N TYR A 39 7.92 5.93 -1.50
CA TYR A 39 8.89 5.89 -0.41
C TYR A 39 9.03 4.47 0.14
N THR A 40 10.10 4.19 0.89
CA THR A 40 10.37 2.84 1.41
C THR A 40 10.98 2.90 2.81
N TYR A 41 10.52 2.05 3.73
CA TYR A 41 11.04 2.00 5.11
C TYR A 41 10.93 0.59 5.70
N ASN A 42 11.76 0.27 6.70
CA ASN A 42 11.93 -1.11 7.22
C ASN A 42 11.27 -1.35 8.58
N GLN A 43 10.31 -0.51 8.97
CA GLN A 43 9.57 -0.65 10.22
C GLN A 43 8.10 -0.87 9.93
N LEU A 44 7.51 -1.94 10.45
CA LEU A 44 6.07 -2.15 10.41
C LEU A 44 5.41 -1.28 11.48
N LEU A 45 4.64 -0.28 11.04
CA LEU A 45 3.89 0.61 11.91
C LEU A 45 2.47 0.07 12.12
N SER A 46 1.90 0.25 13.31
CA SER A 46 0.53 -0.16 13.62
C SER A 46 -0.53 0.72 12.95
N THR A 47 -0.15 1.91 12.50
CA THR A 47 -0.99 2.86 11.78
C THR A 47 -0.27 3.39 10.55
N LEU A 48 -1.04 3.76 9.53
CA LEU A 48 -0.49 4.41 8.34
C LEU A 48 0.05 5.81 8.72
N PRO A 49 1.33 6.12 8.43
CA PRO A 49 1.89 7.41 8.76
C PRO A 49 1.27 8.51 7.90
N ALA A 50 1.05 9.69 8.50
CA ALA A 50 0.41 10.84 7.83
C ALA A 50 1.31 11.51 6.77
N ALA A 51 2.59 11.16 6.71
CA ALA A 51 3.57 11.60 5.71
C ALA A 51 4.62 10.48 5.52
N PRO A 52 5.47 10.53 4.46
CA PRO A 52 6.59 9.60 4.34
C PRO A 52 7.48 9.67 5.61
N PRO A 53 7.78 8.53 6.27
CA PRO A 53 8.60 8.53 7.48
C PRO A 53 10.01 9.11 7.26
N PRO A 54 10.68 9.64 8.29
CA PRO A 54 12.09 10.03 8.20
C PRO A 54 12.97 8.87 7.70
N GLY A 55 13.91 9.17 6.81
CA GLY A 55 14.80 8.15 6.21
C GLY A 55 14.14 7.25 5.17
N SER A 56 12.92 7.54 4.73
CA SER A 56 12.20 6.71 3.76
C SER A 56 12.46 7.05 2.27
N ASN A 57 13.34 8.01 2.00
CA ASN A 57 13.74 8.47 0.66
C ASN A 57 12.55 8.63 -0.31
N PRO A 58 11.63 9.57 -0.05
CA PRO A 58 10.49 9.80 -0.92
C PRO A 58 10.92 10.36 -2.28
N GLU A 59 10.52 9.68 -3.35
CA GLU A 59 10.83 10.04 -4.73
C GLU A 59 9.54 10.31 -5.52
N PRO A 60 9.48 11.38 -6.34
CA PRO A 60 8.33 11.66 -7.18
C PRO A 60 8.24 10.65 -8.34
N LEU A 61 7.09 9.99 -8.46
CA LEU A 61 6.72 9.15 -9.60
C LEU A 61 5.90 9.90 -10.65
N ALA A 62 5.12 10.88 -10.21
CA ALA A 62 4.34 11.74 -11.08
C ALA A 62 4.27 13.15 -10.50
N MET A 63 4.18 14.14 -11.38
CA MET A 63 4.03 15.56 -11.05
C MET A 63 2.71 16.10 -11.58
N ASN A 64 2.31 17.28 -11.11
CA ASN A 64 1.05 17.94 -11.46
C ASN A 64 -0.18 17.09 -11.14
N VAL A 65 -0.11 16.32 -10.05
CA VAL A 65 -1.15 15.42 -9.58
C VAL A 65 -2.20 16.18 -8.79
N ASP A 66 -3.47 16.03 -9.14
CA ASP A 66 -4.58 16.48 -8.31
C ASP A 66 -4.78 15.49 -7.15
N CYS A 67 -4.27 15.83 -5.97
CA CYS A 67 -4.40 14.99 -4.78
C CYS A 67 -5.82 14.96 -4.17
N GLY A 68 -6.71 15.88 -4.57
CA GLY A 68 -8.12 15.85 -4.18
C GLY A 68 -8.94 14.86 -5.01
N GLN A 69 -8.54 14.63 -6.26
CA GLN A 69 -9.20 13.69 -7.18
C GLN A 69 -8.50 12.34 -7.26
N THR A 70 -7.20 12.26 -7.02
CA THR A 70 -6.44 11.01 -7.02
C THR A 70 -6.87 10.10 -5.87
N ARG A 71 -7.20 8.84 -6.17
CA ARG A 71 -7.74 7.89 -5.18
C ARG A 71 -7.08 6.52 -5.28
N PHE A 72 -6.79 5.96 -4.10
CA PHE A 72 -6.47 4.54 -3.92
C PHE A 72 -7.69 3.85 -3.33
N THR A 73 -8.14 2.76 -3.95
CA THR A 73 -9.22 1.93 -3.42
C THR A 73 -8.77 0.49 -3.35
N TYR A 74 -9.00 -0.15 -2.21
CA TYR A 74 -8.75 -1.56 -2.02
C TYR A 74 -10.06 -2.28 -1.76
N GLN A 75 -10.44 -3.16 -2.69
CA GLN A 75 -11.51 -4.11 -2.49
C GLN A 75 -10.90 -5.41 -1.96
N ALA A 76 -11.24 -5.77 -0.72
CA ALA A 76 -10.78 -7.01 -0.13
C ALA A 76 -11.25 -8.23 -0.95
N GLY A 77 -10.36 -9.21 -1.09
CA GLY A 77 -10.66 -10.48 -1.74
C GLY A 77 -11.54 -11.39 -0.88
N SER A 78 -11.89 -12.54 -1.44
CA SER A 78 -12.57 -13.64 -0.76
C SER A 78 -11.82 -14.95 -0.97
N THR A 79 -12.33 -16.06 -0.43
CA THR A 79 -11.76 -17.39 -0.68
C THR A 79 -11.83 -17.83 -2.14
N ALA A 80 -12.64 -17.16 -2.97
CA ALA A 80 -12.84 -17.49 -4.38
C ALA A 80 -12.32 -16.42 -5.35
N ARG A 81 -11.91 -15.24 -4.87
CA ARG A 81 -11.48 -14.11 -5.71
C ARG A 81 -10.36 -13.32 -5.04
N ALA A 82 -9.32 -13.02 -5.80
CA ALA A 82 -8.23 -12.14 -5.35
C ALA A 82 -8.76 -10.76 -4.93
N GLY A 83 -8.03 -10.09 -4.02
CA GLY A 83 -8.30 -8.68 -3.74
C GLY A 83 -8.00 -7.82 -4.95
N LEU A 84 -8.55 -6.60 -5.00
CA LEU A 84 -8.31 -5.67 -6.10
C LEU A 84 -7.86 -4.33 -5.54
N LEU A 85 -6.64 -3.93 -5.88
CA LEU A 85 -6.14 -2.58 -5.66
C LEU A 85 -6.35 -1.77 -6.94
N SER A 86 -7.00 -0.61 -6.83
CA SER A 86 -7.15 0.34 -7.93
C SER A 86 -6.53 1.68 -7.55
N LEU A 87 -5.80 2.28 -8.50
CA LEU A 87 -5.32 3.64 -8.47
C LEU A 87 -6.00 4.42 -9.60
N MET A 88 -6.73 5.46 -9.23
CA MET A 88 -7.20 6.50 -10.15
C MET A 88 -6.29 7.71 -9.97
N LEU A 89 -5.39 7.94 -10.93
CA LEU A 89 -4.46 9.07 -10.91
C LEU A 89 -5.01 10.19 -11.78
N HIS A 90 -5.15 11.37 -11.19
CA HIS A 90 -5.57 12.58 -11.88
C HIS A 90 -4.43 13.58 -11.93
N THR A 91 -4.23 14.18 -13.08
CA THR A 91 -3.14 15.11 -13.35
C THR A 91 -3.63 16.21 -14.27
N THR A 92 -3.15 17.43 -14.04
CA THR A 92 -3.52 18.60 -14.82
C THR A 92 -2.27 19.41 -15.14
N LEU A 93 -2.00 19.63 -16.42
CA LEU A 93 -0.88 20.43 -16.88
C LEU A 93 -1.36 21.35 -18.01
N ASP A 94 -1.03 22.64 -17.92
CA ASP A 94 -1.36 23.65 -18.94
C ASP A 94 -2.84 23.69 -19.35
N GLY A 95 -3.74 23.40 -18.40
CA GLY A 95 -5.19 23.38 -18.61
C GLY A 95 -5.74 22.07 -19.19
N GLU A 96 -4.88 21.11 -19.52
CA GLU A 96 -5.27 19.77 -19.94
C GLU A 96 -5.27 18.81 -18.75
N SER A 97 -6.30 17.98 -18.65
CA SER A 97 -6.44 16.98 -17.59
C SER A 97 -6.45 15.57 -18.17
N PHE A 98 -5.65 14.69 -17.58
CA PHE A 98 -5.69 13.26 -17.89
C PHE A 98 -5.98 12.43 -16.65
N GLN A 99 -6.59 11.28 -16.88
CA GLN A 99 -6.94 10.31 -15.85
C GLN A 99 -6.41 8.93 -16.25
N LEU A 100 -5.63 8.32 -15.36
CA LEU A 100 -5.16 6.95 -15.50
C LEU A 100 -5.84 6.07 -14.46
N LEU A 101 -6.46 4.98 -14.92
CA LEU A 101 -6.89 3.89 -14.05
C LEU A 101 -5.88 2.75 -14.15
N GLN A 102 -5.28 2.39 -13.01
CA GLN A 102 -4.43 1.21 -12.89
C GLN A 102 -5.03 0.24 -11.88
N GLN A 103 -5.07 -1.05 -12.22
CA GLN A 103 -5.66 -2.08 -11.38
C GLN A 103 -4.73 -3.28 -11.25
N VAL A 104 -4.60 -3.80 -10.03
CA VAL A 104 -3.76 -4.95 -9.71
C VAL A 104 -4.53 -5.92 -8.83
N HIS A 105 -4.59 -7.18 -9.27
CA HIS A 105 -5.10 -8.27 -8.43
C HIS A 105 -4.08 -8.61 -7.36
N ILE A 106 -4.52 -8.65 -6.11
CA ILE A 106 -3.72 -9.01 -4.94
C ILE A 106 -4.02 -10.46 -4.60
N ASP A 107 -3.10 -11.34 -4.99
CA ASP A 107 -3.13 -12.75 -4.66
C ASP A 107 -2.75 -12.95 -3.19
N ASN A 108 -3.75 -12.77 -2.32
CA ASN A 108 -3.69 -13.23 -0.95
C ASN A 108 -4.62 -14.44 -0.82
N ALA A 109 -4.31 -15.50 -1.57
CA ALA A 109 -5.00 -16.77 -1.43
C ALA A 109 -4.64 -17.34 -0.04
N PRO A 110 -5.62 -17.65 0.82
CA PRO A 110 -5.35 -18.28 2.11
C PRO A 110 -4.65 -19.64 1.87
#